data_AF-N8ZZV7-F1
#
_entry.id   AF-N8ZZV7-F1
#
_cell.length_a   1.000
_cell.length_b   1.000
_cell.length_c   1.000
_cell.angle_alpha   90.00
_cell.angle_beta   90.00
_cell.angle_gamma   90.00
#
_symmetry.space_group_name_H-M   'P 1'
#
loop_
_entity.id
_entity.type
_entity.pdbx_description
1 polymer ?
#
loop_
_entity_poly.entity_id
_entity_poly.type
_entity_poly.pdbx_seq_one_letter_code
_entity_poly.pdbx_strand_id
1 'polypeptide(L)'
;MVIGLIGCDKSPKEIHLEEQVQRQILKLEEINSEKLKKEQEAQTMVKELSFDPESVKFQKMNGSCGEMNTKNKLGAYVGYRRFMVSNFGEENERQAFVAGMSISENLTLDKLVNLTFEQKWLVECENFKLSKNANLTQCAKESQTAFMTSDFYLKHKGDGTIEDIRSILTKNKEEKEKQYIINILDEISNLDKKGHVQMFANPTEFPTKYGIGKYKICISMNSHRFCRHSLVR
;
A
#
# COMPACT_ATOMS: atom_id res chain seq x y z
N MET A 1 46.54 28.17 52.00
CA MET A 1 46.53 27.63 50.63
C MET A 1 45.10 27.18 50.35
N VAL A 2 44.30 28.01 49.70
CA VAL A 2 42.90 27.70 49.36
C VAL A 2 42.91 27.13 47.94
N ILE A 3 42.57 25.85 47.82
CA ILE A 3 42.39 25.19 46.53
C ILE A 3 41.02 25.62 46.02
N GLY A 4 41.00 26.53 45.04
CA GLY A 4 39.78 26.96 44.38
C GLY A 4 39.17 25.82 43.57
N LEU A 5 37.93 25.45 43.92
CA LEU A 5 37.09 24.59 43.10
C LEU A 5 36.77 25.34 41.81
N ILE A 6 37.36 24.92 40.69
CA ILE A 6 36.99 25.39 39.35
C ILE A 6 35.67 24.69 39.00
N GLY A 7 34.56 25.26 39.44
CA GLY A 7 33.24 24.93 38.90
C GLY A 7 33.10 25.58 37.52
N CYS A 8 32.99 24.78 36.47
CA CYS A 8 32.49 25.27 35.20
C CYS A 8 30.99 25.53 35.37
N ASP A 9 30.62 26.76 35.74
CA ASP A 9 29.23 27.21 35.76
C ASP A 9 28.72 27.23 34.32
N LYS A 10 27.99 26.18 33.92
CA LYS A 10 27.28 26.13 32.64
C LYS A 10 26.28 27.29 32.59
N SER A 11 26.23 27.98 31.46
CA SER A 11 25.25 29.04 31.28
C SER A 11 23.82 28.45 31.24
N PRO A 12 22.79 29.19 31.64
CA PRO A 12 21.40 28.74 31.55
C PRO A 12 20.98 28.28 30.15
N LYS A 13 21.62 28.81 29.09
CA LYS A 13 21.38 28.39 27.70
C LYS A 13 21.95 27.00 27.40
N GLU A 14 23.12 26.66 27.94
CA GLU A 14 23.73 25.34 27.78
C GLU A 14 22.93 24.28 28.54
N ILE A 15 22.47 24.59 29.75
CA ILE A 15 21.59 23.71 30.53
C ILE A 15 20.30 23.42 29.75
N HIS A 16 19.65 24.45 29.18
CA HIS A 16 18.43 24.27 28.40
C HIS A 16 18.65 23.45 27.12
N LEU A 17 19.77 23.65 26.43
CA LEU A 17 20.13 22.88 25.24
C LEU A 17 20.39 21.41 25.59
N GLU A 18 21.11 21.14 26.68
CA GLU A 18 21.36 19.77 27.16
C GLU A 18 20.06 19.06 27.53
N GLU A 19 19.13 19.74 28.22
CA GLU A 19 17.80 19.19 28.50
C GLU A 19 16.99 18.91 27.23
N GLN A 20 17.13 19.73 26.18
CA GLN A 20 16.47 19.47 24.89
C GLN A 20 17.05 18.24 24.19
N VAL A 21 18.38 18.11 24.18
CA VAL A 21 19.08 16.96 23.60
C VAL A 21 18.71 15.68 24.35
N GLN A 22 18.73 15.69 25.69
CA GLN A 22 18.30 14.54 26.50
C GLN A 22 16.85 14.14 26.21
N ARG A 23 15.94 15.12 26.09
CA ARG A 23 14.54 14.85 25.72
C ARG A 23 14.41 14.24 24.32
N GLN A 24 15.25 14.65 23.36
CA GLN A 24 15.24 14.06 22.02
C GLN A 24 15.77 12.63 22.03
N ILE A 25 16.84 12.35 22.78
CA ILE A 25 17.40 11.01 22.93
C ILE A 25 16.36 10.06 23.54
N LEU A 26 15.71 10.45 24.64
CA LEU A 26 14.66 9.66 25.28
C LEU A 26 13.50 9.35 24.31
N LYS A 27 13.03 10.35 23.55
CA LYS A 27 11.99 10.14 22.53
C LYS A 27 12.43 9.17 21.43
N LEU A 28 13.68 9.24 21.00
CA LEU A 28 14.23 8.34 19.99
C LEU A 28 14.34 6.91 20.52
N GLU A 29 14.76 6.73 21.77
CA GLU A 29 14.80 5.42 22.43
C GLU A 29 13.41 4.81 22.57
N GLU A 30 12.40 5.61 22.96
CA GLU A 30 11.00 5.17 23.03
C GLU A 30 10.49 4.72 21.65
N ILE A 31 10.67 5.54 20.60
CA ILE A 31 10.27 5.21 19.22
C ILE A 31 10.96 3.93 18.73
N ASN A 32 12.26 3.78 19.00
CA ASN A 32 13.01 2.57 18.64
C ASN A 32 12.51 1.33 19.39
N SER A 33 12.18 1.48 20.68
CA SER A 33 11.65 0.38 21.49
C SER A 33 10.27 -0.08 20.99
N GLU A 34 9.41 0.86 20.61
CA GLU A 34 8.09 0.57 20.06
C GLU A 34 8.20 -0.10 18.68
N LYS A 35 9.11 0.41 17.83
CA LYS A 35 9.40 -0.18 16.53
C LYS A 35 9.88 -1.62 16.67
N LEU A 36 10.81 -1.89 17.59
CA LEU A 36 11.33 -3.24 17.83
C LEU A 36 10.23 -4.19 18.31
N LYS A 37 9.35 -3.75 19.22
CA LYS A 37 8.19 -4.53 19.66
C LYS A 37 7.27 -4.89 18.49
N LYS A 38 6.94 -3.91 17.64
CA LYS A 38 6.13 -4.13 16.43
C LYS A 38 6.79 -5.11 15.47
N GLU A 39 8.11 -5.06 15.32
CA GLU A 39 8.86 -6.01 14.49
C GLU A 39 8.80 -7.42 15.05
N GLN A 40 8.97 -7.59 16.36
CA GLN A 40 8.84 -8.90 17.02
C GLN A 40 7.43 -9.47 16.88
N GLU A 41 6.41 -8.67 17.14
CA GLU A 41 5.01 -9.04 16.99
C GLU A 41 4.70 -9.48 15.55
N ALA A 42 5.16 -8.70 14.57
CA ALA A 42 4.95 -8.99 13.16
C ALA A 42 5.68 -10.27 12.71
N GLN A 43 6.89 -10.51 13.20
CA GLN A 43 7.61 -11.75 12.94
C GLN A 43 6.86 -12.97 13.50
N THR A 44 6.31 -12.88 14.71
CA THR A 44 5.53 -13.95 15.33
C THR A 44 4.31 -14.31 14.49
N MET A 45 3.46 -13.33 14.15
CA MET A 45 2.26 -13.58 13.36
C MET A 45 2.57 -14.15 11.97
N VAL A 46 3.64 -13.70 11.32
CA VAL A 46 4.00 -14.15 9.98
C VAL A 46 4.61 -15.57 10.00
N LYS A 47 5.32 -15.91 11.08
CA LYS A 47 5.80 -17.28 11.31
C LYS A 47 4.65 -18.27 11.42
N GLU A 48 3.56 -17.90 12.09
CA GLU A 48 2.36 -18.74 12.24
C GLU A 48 1.67 -19.05 10.91
N LEU A 49 1.82 -18.18 9.90
CA LEU A 49 1.32 -18.42 8.54
C LEU A 49 2.21 -19.35 7.70
N SER A 50 3.44 -19.62 8.15
CA SER A 50 4.43 -20.37 7.39
C SER A 50 4.34 -21.87 7.67
N PHE A 51 4.58 -22.69 6.64
CA PHE A 51 4.61 -24.15 6.80
C PHE A 51 5.72 -24.63 7.74
N ASP A 52 6.88 -23.96 7.68
CA ASP A 52 8.03 -24.20 8.56
C ASP A 52 8.43 -22.88 9.23
N PRO A 53 7.83 -22.56 10.41
CA PRO A 53 8.05 -21.31 11.14
C PRO A 53 9.52 -21.04 11.50
N GLU A 54 10.29 -22.09 11.77
CA GLU A 54 11.71 -21.99 12.14
C GLU A 54 12.60 -21.67 10.93
N SER A 55 12.14 -22.00 9.72
CA SER A 55 12.87 -21.67 8.50
C SER A 55 12.72 -20.22 8.02
N VAL A 56 11.80 -19.46 8.61
CA VAL A 56 11.44 -18.11 8.14
C VAL A 56 12.61 -17.14 8.33
N LYS A 57 13.01 -16.52 7.23
CA LYS A 57 14.03 -15.47 7.20
C LYS A 57 13.38 -14.13 6.95
N PHE A 58 13.64 -13.16 7.82
CA PHE A 58 13.15 -11.79 7.70
C PHE A 58 14.23 -10.86 7.17
N GLN A 59 13.84 -9.87 6.38
CA GLN A 59 14.69 -8.76 5.96
C GLN A 59 13.87 -7.49 5.73
N LYS A 60 14.55 -6.35 5.60
CA LYS A 60 13.94 -5.03 5.38
C LYS A 60 12.77 -4.74 6.34
N MET A 61 12.93 -5.13 7.60
CA MET A 61 11.94 -4.87 8.64
C MET A 61 11.78 -3.36 8.85
N ASN A 62 10.53 -2.93 8.97
CA ASN A 62 10.19 -1.58 9.37
C ASN A 62 8.89 -1.63 10.18
N GLY A 63 9.01 -1.81 11.49
CA GLY A 63 7.84 -1.91 12.36
C GLY A 63 7.00 -3.14 11.99
N SER A 64 5.78 -2.92 11.50
CA SER A 64 4.83 -4.01 11.17
C SER A 64 4.93 -4.50 9.72
N CYS A 65 5.90 -4.02 8.96
CA CYS A 65 6.11 -4.38 7.56
C CYS A 65 7.50 -4.99 7.36
N GLY A 66 7.63 -5.83 6.35
CA GLY A 66 8.93 -6.37 5.96
C GLY A 66 8.87 -7.31 4.77
N GLU A 67 9.98 -7.99 4.53
CA GLU A 67 10.07 -9.08 3.58
C GLU A 67 10.42 -10.38 4.33
N MET A 68 9.76 -11.47 3.96
CA MET A 68 10.03 -12.78 4.51
C MET A 68 10.28 -13.82 3.42
N ASN A 69 11.08 -14.83 3.73
CA ASN A 69 11.31 -15.99 2.88
C ASN A 69 11.16 -17.26 3.72
N THR A 70 10.36 -18.21 3.23
CA THR A 70 10.06 -19.45 3.94
C THR A 70 10.17 -20.64 3.01
N LYS A 71 10.37 -21.83 3.58
CA LYS A 71 10.37 -23.07 2.81
C LYS A 71 8.94 -23.46 2.42
N ASN A 72 8.78 -24.00 1.22
CA ASN A 72 7.55 -24.66 0.82
C ASN A 72 7.45 -26.08 1.42
N LYS A 73 6.36 -26.79 1.13
CA LYS A 73 6.14 -28.18 1.56
C LYS A 73 7.23 -29.17 1.10
N LEU A 74 8.02 -28.79 0.09
CA LEU A 74 9.15 -29.59 -0.42
C LEU A 74 10.50 -29.19 0.19
N GLY A 75 10.51 -28.27 1.17
CA GLY A 75 11.71 -27.84 1.88
C GLY A 75 12.55 -26.79 1.14
N ALA A 76 12.10 -26.28 0.00
CA ALA A 76 12.81 -25.27 -0.80
C ALA A 76 12.34 -23.86 -0.49
N TYR A 77 13.27 -22.90 -0.42
CA TYR A 77 12.95 -21.48 -0.29
C TYR A 77 12.31 -20.95 -1.58
N VAL A 78 11.19 -20.23 -1.44
CA VAL A 78 10.39 -19.73 -2.58
C VAL A 78 10.71 -18.28 -2.97
N GLY A 79 11.66 -17.65 -2.27
CA GLY A 79 12.05 -16.27 -2.47
C GLY A 79 11.36 -15.31 -1.49
N TYR A 80 11.93 -14.11 -1.36
CA TYR A 80 11.41 -13.10 -0.46
C TYR A 80 10.09 -12.52 -0.98
N ARG A 81 9.09 -12.44 -0.09
CA ARG A 81 7.79 -11.81 -0.33
C ARG A 81 7.53 -10.75 0.72
N ARG A 82 6.87 -9.66 0.32
CA ARG A 82 6.43 -8.61 1.24
C ARG A 82 5.36 -9.16 2.17
N PHE A 83 5.38 -8.72 3.42
CA PHE A 83 4.33 -8.95 4.38
C PHE A 83 4.05 -7.70 5.19
N MET A 84 2.83 -7.57 5.69
CA MET A 84 2.48 -6.52 6.66
C MET A 84 1.50 -7.05 7.69
N VAL A 85 1.56 -6.48 8.89
CA VAL A 85 0.57 -6.69 9.94
C VAL A 85 -0.20 -5.39 10.16
N SER A 86 -1.47 -5.41 9.82
CA SER A 86 -2.35 -4.25 9.87
C SER A 86 -3.74 -4.66 10.38
N ASN A 87 -4.51 -3.68 10.84
CA ASN A 87 -5.90 -3.90 11.23
C ASN A 87 -6.72 -4.04 9.94
N PHE A 88 -7.25 -5.23 9.68
CA PHE A 88 -8.12 -5.48 8.54
C PHE A 88 -9.51 -5.88 9.03
N GLY A 89 -10.53 -5.12 8.63
CA GLY A 89 -11.93 -5.40 8.99
C GLY A 89 -12.46 -4.58 10.17
N GLU A 90 -13.69 -4.88 10.57
CA GLU A 90 -14.46 -4.13 11.58
C GLU A 90 -14.04 -4.45 13.03
N GLU A 91 -13.33 -5.55 13.27
CA GLU A 91 -13.05 -6.04 14.63
C GLU A 91 -11.76 -5.52 15.27
N ASN A 92 -11.06 -4.54 14.67
CA ASN A 92 -9.76 -4.03 15.16
C ASN A 92 -8.68 -5.11 15.41
N GLU A 93 -8.87 -6.33 14.91
CA GLU A 93 -7.91 -7.41 15.05
C GLU A 93 -6.75 -7.23 14.06
N ARG A 94 -5.53 -7.39 14.57
CA ARG A 94 -4.31 -7.34 13.76
C ARG A 94 -4.16 -8.65 13.02
N GLN A 95 -4.03 -8.57 11.70
CA GLN A 95 -3.83 -9.75 10.87
C GLN A 95 -2.58 -9.59 10.02
N ALA A 96 -1.85 -10.68 9.84
CA ALA A 96 -0.70 -10.76 8.95
C ALA A 96 -1.14 -11.07 7.52
N PHE A 97 -0.60 -10.30 6.58
CA PHE A 97 -0.84 -10.47 5.14
C PHE A 97 0.48 -10.66 4.43
N VAL A 98 0.49 -11.55 3.46
CA VAL A 98 1.68 -11.83 2.63
C VAL A 98 1.30 -11.60 1.18
N ALA A 99 2.09 -10.79 0.49
CA ALA A 99 1.88 -10.49 -0.92
C ALA A 99 1.83 -11.77 -1.76
N GLY A 100 0.81 -11.86 -2.62
CA GLY A 100 0.64 -12.99 -3.54
C GLY A 100 0.22 -14.30 -2.87
N MET A 101 -0.25 -14.27 -1.61
CA MET A 101 -0.99 -15.39 -1.04
C MET A 101 -2.42 -15.36 -1.60
N SER A 102 -2.82 -16.43 -2.29
CA SER A 102 -4.22 -16.61 -2.70
C SER A 102 -5.06 -16.91 -1.47
N ILE A 103 -6.19 -16.24 -1.34
CA ILE A 103 -7.13 -16.47 -0.24
C ILE A 103 -8.46 -17.03 -0.73
N SER A 104 -8.63 -17.14 -2.05
CA SER A 104 -9.86 -17.62 -2.67
C SER A 104 -9.58 -18.27 -4.03
N GLU A 105 -10.40 -19.24 -4.42
CA GLU A 105 -10.43 -19.74 -5.80
C GLU A 105 -11.00 -18.70 -6.78
N ASN A 106 -11.64 -17.63 -6.28
CA ASN A 106 -12.13 -16.53 -7.10
C ASN A 106 -11.00 -15.57 -7.47
N LEU A 107 -10.50 -15.70 -8.70
CA LEU A 107 -9.42 -14.87 -9.24
C LEU A 107 -9.69 -13.35 -9.13
N THR A 108 -10.95 -12.91 -9.25
CA THR A 108 -11.28 -11.48 -9.14
C THR A 108 -11.14 -11.01 -7.70
N LEU A 109 -11.57 -11.84 -6.74
CA LEU A 109 -11.44 -11.55 -5.32
C LEU A 109 -9.96 -11.52 -4.90
N ASP A 110 -9.16 -12.49 -5.34
CA ASP A 110 -7.71 -12.50 -5.11
C ASP A 110 -7.02 -11.23 -5.65
N LYS A 111 -7.41 -10.76 -6.84
CA LYS A 111 -6.89 -9.52 -7.40
C LYS A 111 -7.30 -8.28 -6.59
N LEU A 112 -8.51 -8.24 -6.04
CA LEU A 112 -8.99 -7.17 -5.16
C LEU A 112 -8.26 -7.16 -3.81
N VAL A 113 -7.96 -8.34 -3.27
CA VAL A 113 -7.16 -8.50 -2.05
C VAL A 113 -5.75 -7.99 -2.29
N ASN A 114 -5.13 -8.38 -3.41
CA ASN A 114 -3.83 -7.85 -3.80
C ASN A 114 -3.87 -6.33 -4.01
N LEU A 115 -4.91 -5.78 -4.63
CA LEU A 115 -5.09 -4.34 -4.74
C LEU A 115 -5.11 -3.66 -3.36
N THR A 116 -5.92 -4.19 -2.45
CA THR A 116 -6.03 -3.67 -1.07
C THR A 116 -4.70 -3.76 -0.33
N PHE A 117 -3.98 -4.88 -0.50
CA PHE A 117 -2.66 -5.07 0.07
C PHE A 117 -1.70 -3.97 -0.40
N GLU A 118 -1.65 -3.70 -1.70
CA GLU A 118 -0.76 -2.69 -2.27
C GLU A 118 -1.13 -1.26 -1.82
N GLN A 119 -2.43 -0.94 -1.75
CA GLN A 119 -2.89 0.34 -1.24
C GLN A 119 -2.41 0.60 0.18
N LYS A 120 -2.58 -0.38 1.07
CA LYS A 120 -2.13 -0.27 2.46
C LYS A 120 -0.61 -0.26 2.57
N TRP A 121 0.09 -1.10 1.81
CA TRP A 121 1.54 -1.13 1.76
C TRP A 121 2.11 0.27 1.44
N LEU A 122 1.52 0.97 0.47
CA LEU A 122 1.95 2.33 0.11
C LEU A 122 1.80 3.34 1.25
N VAL A 123 0.78 3.20 2.08
CA VAL A 123 0.46 4.17 3.14
C VAL A 123 1.19 3.84 4.44
N GLU A 124 1.29 2.56 4.78
CA GLU A 124 1.78 2.09 6.09
C GLU A 124 3.24 1.65 6.06
N CYS A 125 3.71 1.11 4.93
CA CYS A 125 5.01 0.47 4.82
C CYS A 125 6.02 1.25 3.98
N GLU A 126 5.54 2.01 2.99
CA GLU A 126 6.37 2.93 2.21
C GLU A 126 6.36 4.33 2.84
N ASN A 127 7.49 5.04 2.72
CA ASN A 127 7.58 6.46 3.08
C ASN A 127 6.89 7.34 2.03
N PHE A 128 5.66 6.99 1.63
CA PHE A 128 4.93 7.70 0.60
C PHE A 128 4.39 9.02 1.15
N LYS A 129 4.65 10.12 0.44
CA LYS A 129 4.21 11.44 0.87
C LYS A 129 2.74 11.64 0.56
N LEU A 130 1.90 11.52 1.58
CA LEU A 130 0.46 11.78 1.48
C LEU A 130 0.18 13.28 1.30
N SER A 131 -0.78 13.58 0.43
CA SER A 131 -1.40 14.91 0.35
C SER A 131 -2.15 15.19 1.65
N LYS A 132 -2.05 16.43 2.16
CA LYS A 132 -2.69 16.84 3.42
C LYS A 132 -4.22 16.66 3.42
N ASN A 133 -4.84 16.68 2.25
CA ASN A 133 -6.29 16.53 2.07
C ASN A 133 -6.67 15.19 1.41
N ALA A 134 -5.78 14.21 1.40
CA ALA A 134 -6.09 12.90 0.84
C ALA A 134 -7.17 12.21 1.69
N ASN A 135 -8.29 11.86 1.06
CA ASN A 135 -9.31 11.01 1.67
C ASN A 135 -9.03 9.57 1.26
N LEU A 136 -8.36 8.81 2.14
CA LEU A 136 -7.90 7.45 1.85
C LEU A 136 -9.06 6.52 1.48
N THR A 137 -10.21 6.65 2.15
CA THR A 137 -11.42 5.86 1.87
C THR A 137 -11.96 6.16 0.47
N GLN A 138 -12.04 7.44 0.10
CA GLN A 138 -12.47 7.83 -1.24
C GLN A 138 -11.47 7.36 -2.31
N CYS A 139 -10.17 7.51 -2.06
CA CYS A 139 -9.13 7.04 -2.97
C CYS A 139 -9.18 5.52 -3.16
N ALA A 140 -9.43 4.77 -2.09
CA ALA A 140 -9.58 3.31 -2.16
C ALA A 140 -10.81 2.92 -3.01
N LYS A 141 -11.95 3.59 -2.80
CA LYS A 141 -13.17 3.38 -3.59
C LYS A 141 -12.96 3.69 -5.07
N GLU A 142 -12.34 4.82 -5.39
CA GLU A 142 -12.01 5.22 -6.75
C GLU A 142 -11.06 4.24 -7.43
N SER A 143 -10.03 3.80 -6.71
CA SER A 143 -9.09 2.78 -7.17
C SER A 143 -9.77 1.42 -7.41
N GLN A 144 -10.72 1.02 -6.56
CA GLN A 144 -11.50 -0.20 -6.74
C GLN A 144 -12.40 -0.10 -7.97
N THR A 145 -13.08 1.03 -8.17
CA THR A 145 -13.87 1.27 -9.39
C THR A 145 -12.98 1.23 -10.63
N ALA A 146 -11.79 1.82 -10.60
CA ALA A 146 -10.82 1.75 -11.69
C ALA A 146 -10.40 0.32 -12.01
N PHE A 147 -10.14 -0.50 -10.98
CA PHE A 147 -9.86 -1.92 -11.12
C PHE A 147 -11.05 -2.66 -11.77
N MET A 148 -12.27 -2.51 -11.23
CA MET A 148 -13.45 -3.23 -11.70
C MET A 148 -13.79 -2.86 -13.15
N THR A 149 -13.74 -1.57 -13.48
CA THR A 149 -14.00 -1.07 -14.84
C THR A 149 -12.96 -1.58 -15.84
N SER A 150 -11.68 -1.59 -15.48
CA SER A 150 -10.62 -2.10 -16.35
C SER A 150 -10.68 -3.61 -16.55
N ASP A 151 -10.93 -4.38 -15.48
CA ASP A 151 -11.11 -5.83 -15.57
C ASP A 151 -12.32 -6.19 -16.44
N PHE A 152 -13.45 -5.47 -16.27
CA PHE A 152 -14.64 -5.66 -17.09
C PHE A 152 -14.39 -5.32 -18.57
N TYR A 153 -13.74 -4.19 -18.84
CA TYR A 153 -13.39 -3.79 -20.22
C TYR A 153 -12.54 -4.86 -20.91
N LEU A 154 -11.47 -5.34 -20.27
CA LEU A 154 -10.58 -6.32 -20.88
C LEU A 154 -11.26 -7.67 -21.15
N LYS A 155 -12.22 -8.06 -20.31
CA LYS A 155 -13.00 -9.29 -20.49
C LYS A 155 -13.98 -9.21 -21.66
N HIS A 156 -14.54 -8.02 -21.95
CA HIS A 156 -15.65 -7.87 -22.90
C HIS A 156 -15.32 -7.01 -24.13
N LYS A 157 -14.10 -6.49 -24.28
CA LYS A 157 -13.72 -5.64 -25.43
C LYS A 157 -13.82 -6.34 -26.79
N GLY A 158 -13.93 -7.66 -26.82
CA GLY A 158 -14.18 -8.46 -28.02
C GLY A 158 -15.65 -8.79 -28.28
N ASP A 159 -16.53 -8.56 -27.31
CA ASP A 159 -17.93 -9.04 -27.32
C ASP A 159 -18.93 -7.96 -27.75
N GLY A 160 -18.49 -6.71 -27.91
CA GLY A 160 -19.35 -5.58 -28.25
C GLY A 160 -18.60 -4.26 -28.42
N THR A 161 -19.36 -3.16 -28.57
CA THR A 161 -18.79 -1.81 -28.68
C THR A 161 -18.43 -1.24 -27.31
N ILE A 162 -17.62 -0.18 -27.29
CA ILE A 162 -17.34 0.56 -26.06
C ILE A 162 -18.60 1.18 -25.44
N GLU A 163 -19.59 1.55 -26.26
CA GLU A 163 -20.86 2.10 -25.77
C GLU A 163 -21.70 1.04 -25.05
N ASP A 164 -21.66 -0.21 -25.51
CA ASP A 164 -22.32 -1.33 -24.84
C ASP A 164 -21.71 -1.54 -23.44
N ILE A 165 -20.38 -1.53 -23.35
CA ILE A 165 -19.64 -1.63 -22.08
C ILE A 165 -19.99 -0.46 -21.16
N ARG A 166 -20.04 0.79 -21.68
CA ARG A 166 -20.44 1.98 -20.90
C ARG A 166 -21.85 1.82 -20.37
N SER A 167 -22.81 1.41 -21.20
CA SER A 167 -24.21 1.22 -20.80
C SER A 167 -24.33 0.20 -19.67
N ILE A 168 -23.62 -0.93 -19.76
CA ILE A 168 -23.62 -1.97 -18.72
C ILE A 168 -23.06 -1.45 -17.40
N LEU A 169 -21.88 -0.82 -17.42
CA LEU A 169 -21.20 -0.40 -16.20
C LEU A 169 -21.84 0.83 -15.51
N THR A 170 -22.55 1.66 -16.27
CA THR A 170 -23.22 2.87 -15.75
C THR A 170 -24.67 2.63 -15.34
N LYS A 171 -25.21 1.43 -15.58
CA LYS A 171 -26.58 1.06 -15.23
C LYS A 171 -26.79 1.21 -13.72
N ASN A 172 -27.86 1.91 -13.33
CA ASN A 172 -28.25 2.16 -11.93
C ASN A 172 -27.20 2.87 -11.06
N LYS A 173 -26.23 3.56 -11.67
CA LYS A 173 -25.24 4.37 -10.94
C LYS A 173 -25.71 5.81 -10.79
N GLU A 174 -25.19 6.50 -9.77
CA GLU A 174 -25.37 7.94 -9.65
C GLU A 174 -24.55 8.69 -10.70
N GLU A 175 -24.98 9.90 -11.08
CA GLU A 175 -24.37 10.64 -12.19
C GLU A 175 -22.85 10.87 -11.98
N LYS A 176 -22.43 11.19 -10.76
CA LYS A 176 -21.01 11.36 -10.44
C LYS A 176 -20.20 10.07 -10.67
N GLU A 177 -20.75 8.92 -10.28
CA GLU A 177 -20.12 7.62 -10.47
C GLU A 177 -20.11 7.23 -11.95
N LYS A 178 -21.19 7.50 -12.70
CA LYS A 178 -21.24 7.28 -14.15
C LYS A 178 -20.13 8.03 -14.87
N GLN A 179 -20.00 9.34 -14.61
CA GLN A 179 -18.99 10.18 -15.24
C GLN A 179 -17.57 9.66 -14.92
N TYR A 180 -17.34 9.21 -13.68
CA TYR A 180 -16.07 8.62 -13.30
C TYR A 180 -15.77 7.32 -14.08
N ILE A 181 -16.75 6.42 -14.19
CA ILE A 181 -16.64 5.17 -14.97
C ILE A 181 -16.37 5.46 -16.44
N ILE A 182 -17.10 6.40 -17.05
CA ILE A 182 -16.93 6.78 -18.45
C ILE A 182 -15.51 7.30 -18.70
N ASN A 183 -15.02 8.21 -17.84
CA ASN A 183 -13.65 8.73 -17.94
C ASN A 183 -12.60 7.62 -17.86
N ILE A 184 -12.80 6.63 -16.98
CA ILE A 184 -11.91 5.47 -16.88
C ILE A 184 -11.95 4.64 -18.17
N LEU A 185 -13.12 4.37 -18.73
CA LEU A 185 -13.26 3.59 -19.96
C LEU A 185 -12.57 4.26 -21.14
N ASP A 186 -12.72 5.59 -21.26
CA ASP A 186 -12.07 6.37 -22.32
C ASP A 186 -10.55 6.32 -22.20
N GLU A 187 -10.04 6.45 -20.98
CA GLU A 187 -8.61 6.33 -20.70
C GLU A 187 -8.08 4.95 -21.08
N ILE A 188 -8.73 3.88 -20.64
CA ILE A 188 -8.29 2.51 -20.90
C ILE A 188 -8.39 2.17 -22.39
N SER A 189 -9.48 2.56 -23.06
CA SER A 189 -9.62 2.35 -24.50
C SER A 189 -8.51 3.05 -25.28
N ASN A 190 -8.15 4.26 -24.88
CA ASN A 190 -7.04 4.99 -25.49
C ASN A 190 -5.68 4.31 -25.22
N LEU A 191 -5.47 3.77 -24.01
CA LEU A 191 -4.26 2.99 -23.69
C LEU A 191 -4.18 1.69 -24.50
N ASP A 192 -5.31 1.00 -24.68
CA ASP A 192 -5.37 -0.24 -25.45
C ASP A 192 -5.08 0.00 -26.94
N LYS A 193 -5.66 1.05 -27.53
CA LYS A 193 -5.38 1.47 -28.92
C LYS A 193 -3.91 1.81 -29.15
N LYS A 194 -3.21 2.31 -28.13
CA LYS A 194 -1.77 2.60 -28.17
C LYS A 194 -0.89 1.38 -27.87
N GLY A 195 -1.48 0.21 -27.64
CA GLY A 195 -0.77 -1.01 -27.27
C GLY A 195 -0.24 -1.03 -25.83
N HIS A 196 -0.50 0.00 -25.02
CA HIS A 196 0.05 0.10 -23.66
C HIS A 196 -0.50 -0.99 -22.71
N VAL A 197 -1.73 -1.47 -22.96
CA VAL A 197 -2.30 -2.61 -22.23
C VAL A 197 -1.55 -3.90 -22.53
N GLN A 198 -1.07 -4.06 -23.77
CA GLN A 198 -0.35 -5.24 -24.24
C GLN A 198 1.14 -5.21 -23.85
N MET A 199 1.67 -4.05 -23.47
CA MET A 199 3.03 -3.89 -22.95
C MET A 199 3.22 -4.50 -21.55
N PHE A 200 2.14 -4.86 -20.85
CA PHE A 200 2.24 -5.61 -19.61
C PHE A 200 2.61 -7.06 -19.91
N ALA A 201 3.65 -7.57 -19.25
CA ALA A 201 4.11 -8.96 -19.39
C ALA A 201 2.98 -9.99 -19.21
N ASN A 202 1.96 -9.64 -18.42
CA ASN A 202 0.71 -10.36 -18.34
C ASN A 202 -0.47 -9.37 -18.37
N PRO A 203 -1.29 -9.35 -19.44
CA PRO A 203 -2.44 -8.46 -19.56
C PRO A 203 -3.45 -8.60 -18.42
N THR A 204 -3.49 -9.75 -17.74
CA THR A 204 -4.39 -9.98 -16.60
C THR A 204 -3.98 -9.20 -15.35
N GLU A 205 -2.76 -8.65 -15.30
CA GLU A 205 -2.26 -7.78 -14.22
C GLU A 205 -2.64 -6.30 -14.44
N PHE A 206 -3.02 -5.92 -15.66
CA PHE A 206 -3.33 -4.53 -16.00
C PHE A 206 -4.36 -3.91 -15.03
N PRO A 207 -5.50 -4.56 -14.71
CA PRO A 207 -6.49 -3.96 -13.83
C PRO A 207 -5.94 -3.63 -12.44
N THR A 208 -5.17 -4.55 -11.86
CA THR A 208 -4.56 -4.37 -10.53
C THR A 208 -3.56 -3.20 -10.57
N LYS A 209 -2.67 -3.18 -11.57
CA LYS A 209 -1.67 -2.10 -11.71
C LYS A 209 -2.32 -0.75 -12.00
N TYR A 210 -3.38 -0.72 -12.81
CA TYR A 210 -4.14 0.47 -13.10
C TYR A 210 -4.85 1.01 -11.85
N GLY A 211 -5.50 0.14 -11.09
CA GLY A 211 -6.09 0.47 -9.79
C GLY A 211 -5.06 1.09 -8.84
N ILE A 212 -3.92 0.42 -8.63
CA ILE A 212 -2.81 0.93 -7.80
C ILE A 212 -2.34 2.31 -8.28
N GLY A 213 -2.20 2.51 -9.59
CA GLY A 213 -1.84 3.79 -10.18
C GLY A 213 -2.84 4.90 -9.84
N LYS A 214 -4.14 4.62 -9.96
CA LYS A 214 -5.20 5.57 -9.57
C LYS A 214 -5.15 5.90 -8.09
N TYR A 215 -4.90 4.91 -7.23
CA TYR A 215 -4.74 5.13 -5.80
C TYR A 215 -3.55 6.07 -5.53
N LYS A 216 -2.37 5.79 -6.09
CA LYS A 216 -1.16 6.62 -5.96
C LYS A 216 -1.40 8.07 -6.38
N ILE A 217 -2.09 8.28 -7.50
CA ILE A 217 -2.43 9.63 -7.99
C ILE A 217 -3.36 10.32 -6.98
N CYS A 218 -4.40 9.64 -6.52
CA CYS A 218 -5.37 10.20 -5.57
C CYS A 218 -4.71 10.61 -4.24
N ILE A 219 -3.85 9.77 -3.67
CA ILE A 219 -3.21 10.05 -2.38
C ILE A 219 -2.07 11.07 -2.48
N SER A 220 -1.48 11.27 -3.66
CA SER A 220 -0.38 12.24 -3.89
C SER A 220 -0.85 13.62 -4.32
N MET A 221 -2.04 13.74 -4.93
CA MET A 221 -2.61 15.01 -5.38
C MET A 221 -3.66 15.53 -4.39
N ASN A 222 -3.83 16.86 -4.33
CA ASN A 222 -5.00 17.44 -3.67
C ASN A 222 -6.25 17.02 -4.48
N SER A 223 -7.22 16.41 -3.81
CA SER A 223 -8.47 15.80 -4.33
C SER A 223 -9.36 16.71 -5.20
N HIS A 224 -8.98 17.97 -5.42
CA HIS A 224 -9.65 18.93 -6.29
C HIS A 224 -9.15 18.98 -7.75
N ARG A 225 -8.21 18.13 -8.15
CA ARG A 225 -7.73 18.05 -9.55
C ARG A 225 -7.86 16.66 -10.18
N PHE A 226 -8.97 15.97 -9.93
CA PHE A 226 -9.38 14.84 -10.76
C PHE A 226 -9.93 15.32 -12.11
N CYS A 227 -9.07 15.93 -12.93
CA CYS A 227 -9.26 16.14 -14.35
C CYS A 227 -7.93 16.63 -14.93
N ARG A 228 -7.41 15.88 -15.90
CA ARG A 228 -6.26 16.19 -16.77
C ARG A 228 -4.87 15.81 -16.23
N HIS A 229 -4.34 14.76 -16.87
CA HIS A 229 -2.93 14.42 -17.07
C HIS A 229 -2.21 13.69 -15.91
N SER A 230 -1.96 12.40 -16.09
CA SER A 230 -0.62 11.88 -16.39
C SER A 230 -0.53 10.38 -16.05
N LEU A 231 -0.59 9.53 -17.09
CA LEU A 231 0.00 8.19 -17.10
C LEU A 231 0.99 8.12 -18.26
N VAL A 232 1.96 9.03 -18.26
CA VAL A 232 3.21 8.88 -19.03
C VAL A 232 4.33 9.49 -18.19
N ARG A 233 4.98 8.66 -17.39
CA ARG A 233 6.42 8.67 -17.09
C ARG A 233 6.77 7.46 -16.24
#